data_AF-A0A2M6GJ05-F1
#
_entry.id   AF-A0A2M6GJ05-F1
#
_cell.length_a   1.000
_cell.length_b   1.000
_cell.length_c   1.000
_cell.angle_alpha   90.00
_cell.angle_beta   90.00
_cell.angle_gamma   90.00
#
_symmetry.space_group_name_H-M   'P 1'
#
loop_
_entity.id
_entity.type
_entity.pdbx_description
1 polymer ?
#
loop_
_entity_poly.entity_id
_entity_poly.type
_entity_poly.pdbx_seq_one_letter_code
_entity_poly.pdbx_strand_id
1 'polypeptide(L)' 'MDAFRQFGTQPNEVLSYEDLLPFLEEKSDQPQHYKDSLKEAEYHLSKEAWATPDITGLRLTEVGFNALQKGEEA' A
#
# COMPACT_ATOMS: atom_id res chain seq x y z
N MET A 1 0.24 -3.20 -4.41
CA MET A 1 -0.08 -1.85 -4.93
C MET A 1 -1.55 -1.73 -5.34
N ASP A 2 -2.23 -2.85 -5.57
CA ASP A 2 -3.65 -2.93 -5.91
C ASP A 2 -4.59 -2.06 -5.07
N ALA A 3 -4.38 -1.94 -3.76
CA ALA A 3 -5.23 -1.13 -2.88
C ALA A 3 -5.35 0.32 -3.36
N PHE A 4 -4.21 0.98 -3.61
CA PHE A 4 -4.19 2.37 -4.08
C PHE A 4 -4.83 2.53 -5.46
N ARG A 5 -4.71 1.51 -6.33
CA ARG A 5 -5.34 1.49 -7.65
C ARG A 5 -6.85 1.35 -7.56
N GLN A 6 -7.33 0.43 -6.74
CA GLN A 6 -8.75 0.15 -6.59
C GLN A 6 -9.49 1.32 -5.93
N PHE A 7 -8.85 2.00 -4.98
CA PHE A 7 -9.38 3.22 -4.37
C PHE A 7 -9.12 4.49 -5.18
N GLY A 8 -8.31 4.43 -6.24
CA GLY A 8 -7.99 5.60 -7.06
C GLY A 8 -7.24 6.69 -6.29
N THR A 9 -6.42 6.29 -5.32
CA THR A 9 -5.75 7.19 -4.39
C THR A 9 -4.83 8.17 -5.11
N GLN A 10 -4.95 9.44 -4.77
CA GLN A 10 -4.12 10.49 -5.37
C GLN A 10 -2.70 10.50 -4.78
N PRO A 11 -1.71 11.08 -5.49
CA PRO A 11 -0.40 11.31 -4.90
C PRO A 11 -0.53 12.22 -3.66
N ASN A 12 0.22 11.88 -2.61
CA ASN A 12 0.18 12.46 -1.27
C ASN A 12 -1.10 12.19 -0.46
N GLU A 13 -2.01 11.37 -0.98
CA GLU A 13 -3.21 10.96 -0.26
C GLU A 13 -2.90 9.74 0.62
N VAL A 14 -3.55 9.68 1.79
CA VAL A 14 -3.37 8.60 2.76
C VAL A 14 -4.49 7.60 2.58
N LEU A 15 -4.13 6.35 2.29
CA LEU A 15 -5.06 5.24 2.33
C LEU A 15 -5.04 4.62 3.72
N SER A 16 -6.19 4.60 4.38
CA SER A 16 -6.30 4.10 5.74
C SER A 16 -6.00 2.61 5.83
N TYR A 17 -5.49 2.17 6.98
CA TYR A 17 -5.20 0.75 7.20
C TYR A 17 -6.45 -0.12 7.05
N GLU A 18 -7.63 0.40 7.39
CA GLU A 18 -8.91 -0.29 7.22
C GLU A 18 -9.23 -0.62 5.76
N ASP A 19 -8.88 0.27 4.83
CA ASP A 19 -9.07 0.08 3.39
C ASP A 19 -7.97 -0.79 2.76
N LEU A 20 -6.78 -0.79 3.35
CA LEU A 20 -5.66 -1.65 2.96
C LEU A 20 -5.85 -3.11 3.40
N LEU A 21 -6.55 -3.33 4.53
CA LEU A 21 -6.80 -4.65 5.12
C LEU A 21 -7.19 -5.72 4.07
N PRO A 22 -8.25 -5.53 3.26
CA PRO A 22 -8.66 -6.57 2.32
C PRO A 22 -7.58 -6.95 1.30
N PHE A 23 -6.69 -6.03 0.93
CA PHE A 23 -5.61 -6.28 -0.03
C PHE A 23 -4.40 -6.96 0.59
N LEU A 24 -4.19 -6.73 1.89
CA LEU A 24 -3.12 -7.36 2.66
C LEU A 24 -3.54 -8.77 3.10
N GLU A 25 -4.81 -8.96 3.46
CA GLU A 25 -5.41 -10.25 3.77
C GLU A 25 -5.48 -11.15 2.53
N GLU A 26 -5.79 -10.64 1.33
CA GLU A 26 -5.82 -11.47 0.13
C GLU A 26 -4.44 -12.07 -0.23
N LYS A 27 -3.35 -11.37 0.12
CA LYS A 27 -1.97 -11.86 -0.04
C LYS A 27 -1.48 -12.72 1.13
N SER A 28 -2.19 -12.70 2.26
CA SER A 28 -1.79 -13.37 3.48
C SER A 28 -2.84 -14.42 3.81
N ASP A 29 -2.52 -15.68 3.50
CA ASP A 29 -3.38 -16.87 3.66
C ASP A 29 -4.03 -17.03 5.07
N GLN A 30 -3.67 -16.18 6.04
CA GLN A 30 -4.19 -16.16 7.39
C GLN A 30 -4.42 -14.72 7.91
N PRO A 31 -5.64 -14.37 8.35
CA PRO A 31 -5.97 -13.04 8.91
C PRO A 31 -5.24 -12.72 10.24
N GLN A 32 -4.58 -13.73 10.82
CA GLN A 32 -3.88 -13.61 12.10
C GLN A 32 -2.52 -12.89 11.99
N HIS A 33 -2.01 -12.70 10.77
CA HIS A 33 -0.70 -12.11 10.48
C HIS A 33 -0.77 -10.71 9.87
N TYR A 34 -1.89 -9.98 10.04
CA TYR A 34 -2.07 -8.63 9.47
C TYR A 34 -0.93 -7.65 9.81
N LYS A 35 -0.35 -7.75 11.02
CA LYS A 35 0.77 -6.89 11.44
C LYS A 35 2.03 -7.16 10.64
N ASP A 36 2.27 -8.42 10.30
CA ASP A 36 3.41 -8.83 9.50
C ASP A 36 3.20 -8.37 8.06
N SER A 37 2.01 -8.59 7.50
CA SER A 37 1.65 -8.15 6.15
C SER A 37 1.69 -6.63 5.97
N LEU A 38 1.26 -5.87 6.98
CA LEU A 38 1.40 -4.41 7.01
C LEU A 38 2.85 -4.00 7.01
N LYS A 39 3.66 -4.58 7.90
CA LYS A 39 5.10 -4.30 7.96
C LYS A 39 5.81 -4.65 6.67
N GLU A 40 5.46 -5.77 6.04
CA GLU A 40 6.01 -6.16 4.75
C GLU A 40 5.60 -5.17 3.68
N ALA A 41 4.31 -4.82 3.57
CA ALA A 41 3.85 -3.82 2.62
C ALA A 41 4.51 -2.46 2.84
N GLU A 42 4.60 -1.98 4.09
CA GLU A 42 5.33 -0.77 4.46
C GLU A 42 6.81 -0.87 4.07
N TYR A 43 7.46 -2.01 4.33
CA TYR A 43 8.87 -2.21 4.02
C TYR A 43 9.13 -2.20 2.52
N HIS A 44 8.32 -2.92 1.75
CA HIS A 44 8.41 -2.97 0.29
C HIS A 44 8.15 -1.59 -0.33
N LEU A 45 7.05 -0.96 0.05
CA LEU A 45 6.67 0.36 -0.47
C LEU A 45 7.65 1.45 -0.04
N SER A 46 8.19 1.38 1.18
CA SER A 46 9.20 2.33 1.66
C SER A 46 10.55 2.11 0.97
N LYS A 47 10.92 0.86 0.65
CA LYS A 47 12.15 0.54 -0.07
C LYS A 47 12.13 1.08 -1.50
N GLU A 48 10.97 1.04 -2.14
CA GLU A 48 10.76 1.55 -3.50
C GLU A 48 10.39 3.04 -3.53
N ALA A 49 10.30 3.68 -2.35
CA ALA A 49 9.86 5.06 -2.16
C ALA A 49 8.45 5.34 -2.74
N TRP A 50 7.63 4.30 -2.85
CA TRP A 50 6.31 4.31 -3.45
C TRP A 50 5.21 4.75 -2.49
N ALA A 51 5.33 4.40 -1.22
CA ALA A 51 4.44 4.90 -0.17
C ALA A 51 5.23 5.12 1.11
N THR A 52 4.76 6.07 1.92
CA THR A 52 5.32 6.36 3.23
C THR A 52 4.30 6.03 4.31
N PRO A 53 4.69 5.33 5.39
CA PRO A 53 3.78 5.06 6.49
C PRO A 53 3.40 6.36 7.19
N ASP A 54 2.11 6.50 7.49
CA ASP A 54 1.50 7.64 8.17
C ASP A 54 0.76 7.12 9.43
N ILE A 55 0.39 8.04 10.32
CA ILE A 55 -0.28 7.70 11.60
C ILE A 55 -1.63 7.02 11.34
N THR A 56 -2.28 7.38 10.24
CA THR A 56 -3.64 6.94 9.89
C THR A 56 -3.68 5.87 8.80
N GLY A 57 -2.55 5.53 8.17
CA GLY A 57 -2.51 4.63 7.01
C GLY A 57 -1.19 4.68 6.26
N LEU A 58 -1.21 4.32 4.98
CA LEU A 58 -0.08 4.52 4.08
C LEU A 58 -0.37 5.66 3.12
N ARG A 59 0.55 6.64 3.09
CA ARG A 59 0.51 7.76 2.15
C ARG A 59 1.16 7.36 0.84
N LEU A 60 0.45 7.48 -0.26
CA LEU A 60 1.00 7.25 -1.59
C LEU A 60 1.93 8.41 -1.97
N THR A 61 3.15 8.13 -2.43
CA THR A 61 4.04 9.18 -2.94
C THR A 61 3.79 9.43 -4.42
N GLU A 62 4.27 10.55 -4.96
CA GLU A 62 4.23 10.82 -6.39
C GLU A 62 4.95 9.74 -7.22
N VAL A 63 6.02 9.14 -6.66
CA VAL A 63 6.77 8.05 -7.30
C VAL A 63 5.91 6.78 -7.38
N GLY A 64 5.25 6.41 -6.27
CA GLY A 64 4.36 5.25 -6.26
C GLY A 64 3.14 5.44 -7.14
N PHE A 65 2.58 6.65 -7.19
CA PHE A 65 1.49 6.99 -8.11
C PHE A 65 1.91 6.86 -9.59
N ASN A 66 3.13 7.28 -9.93
CA ASN A 66 3.65 7.12 -11.28
C ASN A 66 3.87 5.65 -11.65
N ALA A 67 4.40 4.84 -10.71
CA ALA A 67 4.56 3.40 -10.89
C ALA A 67 3.20 2.68 -11.09
N LEU A 68 2.20 3.05 -10.28
CA LEU A 68 0.81 2.59 -10.41
C LEU A 68 0.22 2.91 -11.78
N GLN A 69 0.41 4.14 -12.28
CA GLN A 69 -0.06 4.58 -13.60
C GLN A 69 0.63 3.83 -14.75
N LYS A 70 1.91 3.50 -14.59
CA LYS A 70 2.69 2.78 -15.60
C LYS A 70 2.41 1.29 -15.63
N GLY A 71 1.77 0.72 -14.60
CA GLY A 71 1.54 -0.72 -14.50
C GLY A 71 2.85 -1.52 -14.40
N GLU A 72 3.93 -0.89 -13.95
CA GLU A 72 5.19 -1.57 -13.63
C GLU A 72 5.02 -2.24 -12.27
N GLU A 73 4.36 -3.40 -12.28
CA GLU A 73 4.34 -4.32 -11.14
C GLU A 73 5.45 -5.35 -11.37
N ALA A 74 6.39 -5.44 -10.42
CA ALA A 74 7.43 -6.47 -10.39
C ALA A 74 6.89 -7.81 -9.86
#